data_AF-V4A5A5-F1
#
_entry.id   AF-V4A5A5-F1
#
_cell.length_a   1.000
_cell.length_b   1.000
_cell.length_c   1.000
_cell.angle_alpha   90.00
_cell.angle_beta   90.00
_cell.angle_gamma   90.00
#
_symmetry.space_group_name_H-M   'P 1'
#
loop_
_entity.id
_entity.type
_entity.pdbx_description
1 polymer ?
#
loop_
_entity_poly.entity_id
_entity_poly.type
_entity_poly.pdbx_seq_one_letter_code
_entity_poly.pdbx_strand_id
1 'polypeptide(L)'
;MESQTSLDYLIETEDFLGKFAKALERDDEGRKHTFEILAALCVYSKEGYNRAVGVLEHHKNTKKKKYRFSLVVDELRATDNVHYKIILLEFINCLIIYTDKAENRIRIRNEFFSKYLF
;
A
#
# COMPACT_ATOMS: atom_id res chain seq x y z
N MET A 1 -14.54 14.75 -10.58
CA MET A 1 -13.74 16.00 -10.66
C MET A 1 -13.03 16.27 -9.35
N GLU A 2 -13.73 16.41 -8.21
CA GLU A 2 -13.07 16.67 -6.91
C GLU A 2 -12.07 15.59 -6.49
N SER A 3 -12.40 14.30 -6.68
CA SER A 3 -11.51 13.19 -6.32
C SER A 3 -10.22 13.13 -7.16
N GLN A 4 -10.26 13.52 -8.44
CA GLN A 4 -9.07 13.55 -9.29
C GLN A 4 -8.13 14.69 -8.86
N THR A 5 -8.68 15.89 -8.64
CA THR A 5 -7.91 17.03 -8.14
C THR A 5 -7.28 16.78 -6.77
N SER A 6 -7.95 16.03 -5.88
CA SER A 6 -7.36 15.64 -4.60
C SER A 6 -6.21 14.63 -4.74
N LEU A 7 -6.31 13.66 -5.64
CA LEU A 7 -5.25 12.66 -5.87
C LEU A 7 -4.02 13.27 -6.56
N ASP A 8 -4.23 14.21 -7.48
CA ASP A 8 -3.14 14.98 -8.10
C ASP A 8 -2.34 15.74 -7.04
N TYR A 9 -3.04 16.46 -6.14
CA TYR A 9 -2.39 17.17 -5.03
C TYR A 9 -1.60 16.23 -4.09
N LEU A 10 -2.13 15.04 -3.82
CA LEU A 10 -1.44 14.04 -3.01
C LEU A 10 -0.15 13.55 -3.67
N ILE A 11 -0.16 13.33 -4.97
CA ILE A 11 1.05 12.91 -5.72
C ILE A 11 2.13 13.99 -5.68
N GLU A 12 1.73 15.26 -5.75
CA GLU A 12 2.63 16.41 -5.71
C GLU A 12 3.10 16.78 -4.28
N THR A 13 2.53 16.16 -3.25
CA THR A 13 2.80 16.51 -1.86
C THR A 13 4.27 16.30 -1.48
N GLU A 14 4.90 17.35 -0.96
CA GLU A 14 6.21 17.26 -0.33
C GLU A 14 6.20 16.35 0.91
N ASP A 15 7.26 15.57 1.07
CA ASP A 15 7.39 14.53 2.12
C ASP A 15 6.22 13.52 2.14
N PHE A 16 5.66 13.19 0.97
CA PHE A 16 4.59 12.19 0.84
C PHE A 16 4.93 10.88 1.58
N LEU A 17 6.15 10.36 1.37
CA LEU A 17 6.59 9.10 1.96
C LEU A 17 6.61 9.14 3.49
N GLY A 18 7.16 10.20 4.08
CA GLY A 18 7.24 10.36 5.52
C GLY A 18 5.86 10.54 6.15
N LYS A 19 4.99 11.34 5.53
CA LYS A 19 3.61 11.56 6.00
C LYS A 19 2.79 10.28 6.00
N PHE A 20 2.79 9.53 4.90
CA PHE A 20 2.02 8.30 4.79
C PHE A 20 2.61 7.17 5.65
N ALA A 21 3.94 7.08 5.76
CA ALA A 21 4.56 6.12 6.67
C ALA A 21 4.20 6.39 8.14
N LYS A 22 4.16 7.66 8.56
CA LYS A 22 3.69 8.04 9.91
C LYS A 22 2.20 7.77 10.10
N ALA A 23 1.38 7.98 9.07
CA ALA A 23 -0.05 7.68 9.13
C ALA A 23 -0.31 6.17 9.34
N LEU A 24 0.54 5.31 8.74
CA LEU A 24 0.52 3.86 8.96
C LEU A 24 0.94 3.43 10.38
N GLU A 25 1.43 4.35 11.22
CA GLU A 25 1.82 4.09 12.61
C GLU A 25 0.81 4.67 13.62
N ARG A 26 -0.31 5.20 13.14
CA ARG A 26 -1.42 5.71 13.97
C ARG A 26 -2.32 4.56 14.43
N ASP A 27 -3.51 4.92 14.90
CA ASP A 27 -4.59 4.00 15.25
C ASP A 27 -5.14 3.20 14.04
N ASP A 28 -6.04 2.28 14.33
CA ASP A 28 -6.64 1.38 13.33
C ASP A 28 -7.38 2.14 12.23
N GLU A 29 -8.10 3.22 12.58
CA GLU A 29 -8.82 4.05 11.60
C GLU A 29 -7.87 4.81 10.68
N GLY A 30 -6.80 5.40 11.22
CA GLY A 30 -5.77 6.08 10.44
C GLY A 30 -5.06 5.14 9.48
N ARG A 31 -4.73 3.93 9.91
CA ARG A 31 -4.13 2.90 9.04
C ARG A 31 -5.07 2.47 7.93
N LYS A 32 -6.32 2.14 8.29
CA LYS A 32 -7.37 1.77 7.35
C LYS A 32 -7.52 2.82 6.24
N HIS A 33 -7.72 4.08 6.63
CA HIS A 33 -7.86 5.18 5.69
C HIS A 33 -6.63 5.37 4.81
N THR A 34 -5.44 5.19 5.38
CA THR A 34 -4.19 5.27 4.62
C THR A 34 -4.15 4.20 3.54
N PHE A 35 -4.53 2.95 3.83
CA PHE A 35 -4.57 1.89 2.83
C PHE A 35 -5.61 2.13 1.72
N GLU A 36 -6.77 2.69 2.04
CA GLU A 36 -7.78 3.09 1.05
C GLU A 36 -7.21 4.11 0.05
N ILE A 37 -6.50 5.14 0.55
CA ILE A 37 -5.85 6.13 -0.32
C ILE A 37 -4.75 5.50 -1.17
N LEU A 38 -3.91 4.64 -0.59
CA LEU A 38 -2.85 3.97 -1.33
C LEU A 38 -3.41 3.06 -2.43
N ALA A 39 -4.53 2.37 -2.19
CA ALA A 39 -5.25 1.60 -3.21
C ALA A 39 -5.78 2.50 -4.33
N ALA A 40 -6.41 3.62 -3.99
CA ALA A 40 -6.89 4.60 -4.96
C ALA A 40 -5.74 5.17 -5.83
N LEU A 41 -4.58 5.45 -5.23
CA LEU A 41 -3.40 5.93 -5.96
C LEU A 41 -2.86 4.89 -6.94
N CYS A 42 -2.83 3.61 -6.57
CA CYS A 42 -2.44 2.53 -7.48
C CYS A 42 -3.32 2.47 -8.72
N VAL A 43 -4.63 2.67 -8.56
CA VAL A 43 -5.62 2.65 -9.65
C VAL A 43 -5.52 3.89 -10.52
N TYR A 44 -5.24 5.04 -9.89
CA TYR A 44 -5.32 6.34 -10.53
C TYR A 44 -4.24 6.57 -11.58
N SER A 45 -2.98 6.29 -11.25
CA SER A 45 -1.87 6.55 -12.16
C SER A 45 -0.63 5.71 -11.83
N LYS A 46 0.28 5.59 -12.81
CA LYS A 46 1.58 4.94 -12.60
C LYS A 46 2.41 5.64 -11.52
N GLU A 47 2.34 6.97 -11.45
CA GLU A 47 3.03 7.72 -10.39
C GLU A 47 2.40 7.46 -9.02
N GLY A 48 1.08 7.44 -8.92
CA GLY A 48 0.37 7.04 -7.69
C GLY A 48 0.74 5.63 -7.23
N TYR A 49 0.79 4.67 -8.15
CA TYR A 49 1.30 3.32 -7.88
C TYR A 49 2.74 3.33 -7.32
N ASN A 50 3.65 4.07 -7.97
CA ASN A 50 5.05 4.18 -7.52
C ASN A 50 5.14 4.78 -6.11
N ARG A 51 4.33 5.81 -5.82
CA ARG A 51 4.23 6.43 -4.50
C ARG A 51 3.75 5.43 -3.45
N ALA A 52 2.73 4.62 -3.75
CA ALA A 52 2.23 3.60 -2.84
C ALA A 52 3.28 2.52 -2.52
N VAL A 53 3.97 2.01 -3.54
CA VAL A 53 5.09 1.07 -3.34
C VAL A 53 6.22 1.75 -2.55
N GLY A 54 6.49 3.03 -2.82
CA GLY A 54 7.49 3.83 -2.11
C GLY A 54 7.21 3.94 -0.62
N VAL A 55 5.95 4.11 -0.21
CA VAL A 55 5.56 4.15 1.21
C VAL A 55 5.88 2.83 1.91
N LEU A 56 5.57 1.70 1.28
CA LEU A 56 5.88 0.38 1.83
C LEU A 56 7.38 0.13 1.94
N GLU A 57 8.17 0.56 0.94
CA GLU A 57 9.63 0.47 1.00
C GLU A 57 10.24 1.39 2.07
N HIS A 58 9.73 2.61 2.18
CA HIS A 58 10.14 3.54 3.22
C HIS A 58 9.85 2.95 4.61
N HIS A 59 8.63 2.47 4.84
CA HIS A 59 8.26 1.82 6.10
C HIS A 59 9.15 0.60 6.40
N LYS A 60 9.40 -0.25 5.41
CA LYS A 60 10.31 -1.39 5.54
C LYS A 60 11.70 -0.97 6.01
N ASN A 61 12.28 0.07 5.39
CA ASN A 61 13.61 0.57 5.75
C ASN A 61 13.61 1.17 7.16
N THR A 62 12.63 2.00 7.50
CA THR A 62 12.49 2.65 8.81
C THR A 62 12.31 1.64 9.94
N LYS A 63 11.53 0.57 9.71
CA LYS A 63 11.31 -0.52 10.67
C LYS A 63 12.33 -1.66 10.56
N LYS A 64 13.35 -1.53 9.70
CA LYS A 64 14.38 -2.56 9.44
C LYS A 64 13.79 -3.94 9.13
N LYS A 65 12.66 -3.98 8.42
CA LYS A 65 12.00 -5.22 8.00
C LYS A 65 12.72 -5.80 6.78
N LYS A 66 12.65 -7.12 6.60
CA LYS A 66 13.32 -7.80 5.50
C LYS A 66 12.63 -7.61 4.14
N TYR A 67 11.29 -7.55 4.12
CA TYR A 67 10.58 -7.35 2.86
C TYR A 67 9.46 -6.30 2.95
N ARG A 68 9.25 -5.62 1.83
CA ARG A 68 8.43 -4.41 1.70
C ARG A 68 6.95 -4.61 2.01
N PHE A 69 6.44 -5.82 1.81
CA PHE A 69 5.03 -6.14 2.02
C PHE A 69 4.74 -6.68 3.43
N SER A 70 5.73 -6.73 4.34
CA SER A 70 5.50 -7.26 5.69
C SER A 70 4.41 -6.51 6.43
N LEU A 71 4.36 -5.19 6.29
CA LEU A 71 3.34 -4.38 6.98
C LEU A 71 1.93 -4.84 6.62
N VAL A 72 1.61 -4.96 5.34
CA VAL A 72 0.28 -5.34 4.86
C VAL A 72 -0.11 -6.73 5.36
N VAL A 73 0.85 -7.66 5.39
CA VAL A 73 0.64 -9.04 5.85
C VAL A 73 0.48 -9.10 7.36
N ASP A 74 1.32 -8.37 8.10
CA ASP A 74 1.29 -8.29 9.56
C ASP A 74 -0.09 -7.76 9.99
N GLU A 75 -0.59 -6.70 9.33
CA GLU A 75 -1.92 -6.14 9.56
C GLU A 75 -3.05 -7.13 9.22
N LEU A 76 -2.95 -7.82 8.08
CA LEU A 76 -3.96 -8.80 7.64
C LEU A 76 -4.10 -9.97 8.63
N ARG A 77 -2.98 -10.39 9.24
CA ARG A 77 -2.94 -11.46 10.24
C ARG A 77 -3.39 -11.01 11.63
N ALA A 78 -3.11 -9.75 11.99
CA ALA A 78 -3.37 -9.23 13.32
C ALA A 78 -4.82 -8.77 13.53
N THR A 79 -5.48 -8.28 12.48
CA THR A 79 -6.84 -7.76 12.62
C THR A 79 -7.90 -8.86 12.60
N ASP A 80 -8.95 -8.72 13.40
CA ASP A 80 -10.19 -9.53 13.27
C ASP A 80 -11.31 -8.76 12.55
N ASN A 81 -11.08 -7.49 12.21
CA ASN A 81 -12.07 -6.66 11.54
C ASN A 81 -12.18 -7.05 10.05
N VAL A 82 -13.31 -7.64 9.68
CA VAL A 82 -13.58 -8.10 8.30
C VAL A 82 -13.50 -6.95 7.29
N HIS A 83 -14.01 -5.76 7.63
CA HIS A 83 -13.95 -4.61 6.72
C HIS A 83 -12.51 -4.17 6.49
N TYR A 84 -11.67 -4.20 7.53
CA TYR A 84 -10.26 -3.86 7.36
C TYR A 84 -9.51 -4.91 6.53
N LYS A 85 -9.81 -6.20 6.70
CA LYS A 85 -9.28 -7.28 5.84
C LYS A 85 -9.63 -7.06 4.37
N ILE A 86 -10.86 -6.63 4.07
CA ILE A 86 -11.29 -6.35 2.70
C ILE A 86 -10.42 -5.25 2.08
N ILE A 87 -10.16 -4.16 2.81
CA ILE A 87 -9.32 -3.04 2.34
C ILE A 87 -7.87 -3.49 2.11
N LEU A 88 -7.31 -4.29 3.02
CA LEU A 88 -5.95 -4.82 2.84
C LEU A 88 -5.85 -5.73 1.61
N LEU A 89 -6.84 -6.60 1.39
CA LEU A 89 -6.91 -7.46 0.21
C LEU A 89 -7.14 -6.66 -1.09
N GLU A 90 -7.97 -5.63 -1.05
CA GLU A 90 -8.14 -4.68 -2.14
C GLU A 90 -6.81 -4.02 -2.49
N PHE A 91 -6.07 -3.52 -1.49
CA PHE A 91 -4.77 -2.91 -1.71
C PHE A 91 -3.76 -3.89 -2.30
N ILE A 92 -3.71 -5.15 -1.82
CA ILE A 92 -2.88 -6.21 -2.43
C ILE A 92 -3.27 -6.43 -3.89
N ASN A 93 -4.56 -6.50 -4.21
CA ASN A 93 -5.03 -6.66 -5.58
C ASN A 93 -4.63 -5.47 -6.45
N CYS A 94 -4.73 -4.24 -5.95
CA CYS A 94 -4.27 -3.05 -6.66
C CYS A 94 -2.76 -3.11 -6.94
N LEU A 95 -1.94 -3.53 -5.97
CA LEU A 95 -0.49 -3.69 -6.17
C LEU A 95 -0.17 -4.73 -7.27
N ILE A 96 -0.94 -5.80 -7.37
CA ILE A 96 -0.74 -6.86 -8.36
C ILE A 96 -1.27 -6.43 -9.74
N ILE A 97 -2.43 -5.78 -9.82
CA ILE A 97 -3.09 -5.47 -11.09
C ILE A 97 -2.42 -4.30 -11.80
N TYR A 98 -2.10 -3.22 -11.06
CA TYR A 98 -1.66 -1.95 -11.64
C TYR A 98 -0.13 -1.84 -11.83
N THR A 99 0.62 -2.92 -11.65
CA THR A 99 2.04 -2.93 -12.06
C THR A 99 2.18 -3.08 -13.58
N ASP A 100 3.13 -2.35 -14.17
CA ASP A 100 3.29 -2.15 -15.61
C ASP A 100 3.37 -3.43 -16.47
N LYS A 101 3.99 -4.51 -15.95
CA LYS A 101 4.34 -5.70 -16.74
C LYS A 101 3.74 -6.97 -16.15
N ALA A 102 3.33 -7.90 -17.00
CA ALA A 102 2.81 -9.21 -16.58
C ALA A 102 3.79 -9.97 -15.67
N GLU A 103 5.09 -9.93 -15.99
CA GLU A 103 6.15 -10.53 -15.19
C GLU A 103 6.23 -9.91 -13.78
N ASN A 104 6.03 -8.59 -13.67
CA ASN A 104 5.98 -7.92 -12.37
C ASN A 104 4.78 -8.35 -11.54
N ARG A 105 3.62 -8.60 -12.18
CA ARG A 105 2.43 -9.15 -11.48
C ARG A 105 2.75 -10.49 -10.85
N ILE A 106 3.39 -11.38 -11.61
CA ILE A 106 3.83 -12.69 -11.13
C ILE A 106 4.82 -12.53 -9.98
N ARG A 107 5.80 -11.64 -10.12
CA ARG A 107 6.81 -11.35 -9.09
C ARG A 107 6.17 -10.85 -7.79
N ILE A 108 5.31 -9.83 -7.86
CA ILE A 108 4.65 -9.25 -6.67
C ILE A 108 3.77 -10.32 -5.99
N ARG A 109 2.98 -11.05 -6.78
CA ARG A 109 2.16 -12.15 -6.26
C ARG A 109 3.01 -13.21 -5.56
N ASN A 110 4.14 -13.60 -6.14
CA ASN A 110 5.07 -14.55 -5.52
C ASN A 110 5.74 -13.97 -4.27
N GLU A 111 6.02 -12.67 -4.21
CA GLU A 111 6.49 -12.04 -2.97
C GLU A 111 5.49 -12.18 -1.83
N PHE A 112 4.18 -12.04 -2.09
CA PHE A 112 3.13 -12.31 -1.09
C PHE A 112 3.00 -13.80 -0.75
N PHE A 113 2.99 -14.70 -1.74
CA PHE A 113 2.83 -16.13 -1.46
C PHE A 113 4.05 -16.75 -0.78
N SER A 114 5.23 -16.57 -1.36
CA SER A 114 6.44 -17.31 -0.95
C SER A 114 7.08 -16.79 0.33
N LYS A 115 6.72 -15.61 0.81
CA LYS A 115 7.35 -15.00 2.00
C LYS A 115 6.40 -14.79 3.17
N TYR A 116 5.09 -14.90 2.94
CA TYR A 116 4.10 -14.31 3.84
C TYR A 116 2.75 -15.01 3.95
N LEU A 117 2.26 -15.71 2.92
CA LEU A 117 0.94 -16.37 3.00
C LEU A 117 1.03 -17.88 3.23
N PHE A 118 2.20 -18.47 3.05
CA PHE A 118 2.52 -19.86 3.36
C PHE A 118 3.78 -19.95 4.23
#